data_AF-A0A2T6KBU2-F1
#
_entry.id   AF-A0A2T6KBU2-F1
#
_cell.length_a   1.000
_cell.length_b   1.000
_cell.length_c   1.000
_cell.angle_alpha   90.00
_cell.angle_beta   90.00
_cell.angle_gamma   90.00
#
_symmetry.space_group_name_H-M   'P 1'
#
loop_
_entity.id
_entity.type
_entity.pdbx_description
1 polymer ?
#
loop_
_entity_poly.entity_id
_entity_poly.type
_entity_poly.pdbx_seq_one_letter_code
_entity_poly.pdbx_strand_id
1 'polypeptide(L)' 'MRKTTKSPGEKIVKDIKRATRKHYSSEEKIRIVLDGLRGEDSIAELCRREGISQGIAASI' A
#
# COMPACT_ATOMS: atom_id res chain seq x y z
N MET A 1 0.72 30.15 2.58
CA MET A 1 0.97 28.75 2.15
C MET A 1 2.47 28.48 2.16
N ARG A 2 3.01 27.67 3.08
CA ARG A 2 4.44 27.32 3.09
C ARG A 2 4.72 26.35 1.94
N LYS A 3 5.41 26.82 0.91
CA LYS A 3 5.92 25.97 -0.18
C LYS A 3 7.20 25.30 0.33
N THR A 4 7.07 24.09 0.87
CA THR A 4 8.25 23.28 1.20
C THR A 4 8.89 22.84 -0.11
N THR A 5 9.96 23.50 -0.53
CA THR A 5 10.83 23.02 -1.62
C THR A 5 11.46 21.73 -1.16
N LYS A 6 10.92 20.59 -1.62
CA LYS A 6 11.49 19.28 -1.31
C LYS A 6 12.93 19.25 -1.80
N SER A 7 13.85 18.99 -0.89
CA SER A 7 15.26 18.88 -1.24
C SER A 7 15.46 17.74 -2.25
N PRO A 8 16.50 17.79 -3.11
CA PRO A 8 16.85 16.67 -3.99
C PRO A 8 16.98 15.34 -3.24
N GLY A 9 17.51 15.38 -2.00
CA GLY A 9 17.60 14.22 -1.11
C GLY A 9 16.24 13.64 -0.73
N GLU A 10 15.25 14.47 -0.38
CA GLU A 10 13.88 14.00 -0.11
C GLU A 10 13.23 13.33 -1.32
N LYS A 11 13.49 13.84 -2.53
CA LYS A 11 12.99 13.22 -3.77
C LYS A 11 13.60 11.83 -3.95
N ILE A 12 14.92 11.71 -3.82
CA ILE A 12 15.65 10.43 -3.95
C ILE A 12 15.13 9.41 -2.93
N VAL A 13 15.00 9.80 -1.65
CA VAL A 13 14.48 8.90 -0.61
C VAL A 13 13.05 8.45 -0.92
N LYS A 14 12.19 9.35 -1.44
CA LYS A 14 10.83 9.01 -1.83
C LYS A 14 10.81 8.02 -3.01
N ASP A 15 11.66 8.23 -3.99
CA ASP A 15 11.74 7.37 -5.18
C ASP A 15 12.29 5.99 -4.82
N ILE A 16 13.31 5.90 -3.96
CA ILE A 16 13.81 4.64 -3.41
C ILE A 16 12.68 3.91 -2.68
N LYS A 17 12.00 4.56 -1.73
CA LYS A 17 10.87 3.95 -0.99
C LYS A 17 9.74 3.46 -1.90
N ARG A 18 9.54 4.11 -3.05
CA ARG A 18 8.56 3.70 -4.05
C ARG A 18 9.05 2.49 -4.85
N ALA A 19 10.30 2.50 -5.28
CA ALA A 19 10.92 1.42 -6.05
C ALA A 19 11.10 0.14 -5.22
N THR A 20 11.38 0.26 -3.92
CA THR A 20 11.53 -0.87 -2.99
C THR A 20 10.23 -1.29 -2.31
N ARG A 21 9.07 -0.76 -2.74
CA ARG A 21 7.78 -1.15 -2.16
C ARG A 21 7.51 -2.62 -2.48
N LYS A 22 7.02 -3.37 -1.49
CA LYS A 22 6.57 -4.76 -1.70
C LYS A 22 5.49 -4.79 -2.78
N HIS A 23 5.75 -5.56 -3.84
CA HIS A 23 4.78 -5.82 -4.89
C HIS A 23 3.91 -7.00 -4.48
N TYR A 24 2.61 -6.82 -4.55
CA TYR A 24 1.63 -7.88 -4.33
C TYR A 24 1.09 -8.30 -5.69
N SER A 25 1.21 -9.59 -6.00
CA SER A 25 0.53 -10.21 -7.13
C SER A 25 -0.99 -10.12 -6.96
N SER A 26 -1.75 -10.25 -8.06
CA SER A 26 -3.21 -10.29 -7.97
C SER A 26 -3.69 -11.43 -7.07
N GLU A 27 -3.00 -12.59 -7.08
CA GLU A 27 -3.33 -13.72 -6.22
C GLU A 27 -3.19 -13.39 -4.72
N GLU A 28 -2.09 -12.74 -4.33
CA GLU A 28 -1.88 -12.31 -2.93
C GLU A 28 -2.93 -11.28 -2.50
N LYS A 29 -3.29 -10.35 -3.39
CA LYS A 29 -4.34 -9.38 -3.11
C LYS A 29 -5.72 -10.04 -2.95
N ILE A 30 -6.03 -11.06 -3.76
CA ILE A 30 -7.27 -11.85 -3.63
C ILE A 30 -7.31 -12.55 -2.27
N ARG A 31 -6.21 -13.17 -1.84
CA ARG A 31 -6.13 -13.81 -0.50
C ARG A 31 -6.48 -12.84 0.62
N ILE A 32 -5.92 -11.63 0.60
CA ILE A 32 -6.18 -10.59 1.61
C ILE A 32 -7.65 -10.16 1.62
N VAL A 33 -8.27 -10.00 0.45
CA VAL A 33 -9.70 -9.65 0.35
C VAL A 33 -10.57 -10.78 0.90
N LEU A 34 -10.25 -12.04 0.57
CA LEU A 34 -10.98 -13.21 1.07
C LEU A 34 -10.87 -13.34 2.59
N ASP A 35 -9.69 -13.10 3.18
CA ASP A 35 -9.51 -13.09 4.63
C ASP A 35 -10.35 -11.99 5.29
N GLY A 36 -10.39 -10.80 4.69
CA GLY A 36 -11.22 -9.71 5.19
C GLY A 36 -12.73 -9.95 5.07
N LEU A 37 -13.16 -10.75 4.09
CA LEU A 37 -14.56 -11.17 3.95
C LEU A 37 -14.95 -12.29 4.92
N ARG A 38 -13.99 -13.06 5.46
CA ARG A 38 -14.23 -14.08 6.48
C ARG A 38 -14.55 -13.49 7.85
N GLY A 39 -14.27 -12.19 8.06
CA GLY A 39 -14.80 -11.41 9.17
C GLY A 39 -13.93 -11.33 10.43
N GLU A 40 -12.69 -11.85 10.40
CA GLU A 40 -11.76 -11.76 11.53
C GLU A 40 -11.09 -10.38 11.63
N ASP A 41 -10.70 -9.80 10.49
CA ASP A 41 -10.14 -8.45 10.37
C ASP A 41 -10.83 -7.72 9.20
N SER A 42 -11.00 -6.40 9.28
CA SER A 42 -11.48 -5.64 8.11
C SER A 42 -10.43 -5.66 6.99
N ILE A 43 -10.86 -5.69 5.72
CA ILE A 43 -9.98 -5.50 4.55
C ILE A 43 -9.09 -4.25 4.72
N ALA A 44 -9.64 -3.19 5.32
CA ALA A 44 -8.89 -1.95 5.58
C ALA A 44 -7.76 -2.16 6.61
N GLU A 45 -7.96 -3.02 7.59
CA GLU A 45 -6.97 -3.35 8.60
C GLU A 45 -5.86 -4.25 8.04
N LEU A 46 -6.24 -5.28 7.29
CA LEU A 46 -5.30 -6.15 6.58
C LEU A 46 -4.44 -5.35 5.59
N CYS A 47 -5.03 -4.42 4.83
CA CYS A 47 -4.29 -3.54 3.92
C CYS A 47 -3.27 -2.65 4.67
N ARG A 48 -3.60 -2.16 5.87
CA ARG A 48 -2.66 -1.35 6.67
C ARG A 48 -1.50 -2.19 7.17
N ARG A 49 -1.76 -3.40 7.68
CA ARG A 49 -0.73 -4.34 8.16
C ARG A 49 0.24 -4.72 7.04
N GLU A 50 -0.28 -4.97 5.85
CA GLU A 50 0.52 -5.37 4.68
C GLU A 50 1.12 -4.17 3.90
N GLY A 51 0.80 -2.93 4.26
CA GLY A 51 1.29 -1.74 3.54
C GLY A 51 0.73 -1.60 2.12
N ILE A 52 -0.48 -2.09 1.89
CA ILE A 52 -1.20 -2.05 0.60
C ILE A 52 -2.12 -0.84 0.56
N SER A 53 -2.36 -0.34 -0.65
CA SER A 53 -3.40 0.67 -0.88
C SER A 53 -4.77 0.15 -0.40
N GLN A 54 -5.53 0.97 0.32
CA GLN A 54 -6.91 0.65 0.74
C GLN A 54 -7.82 0.33 -0.47
N GLY A 55 -7.49 0.85 -1.66
CA GLY A 55 -8.15 0.53 -2.93
C GLY A 55 -7.71 -0.81 -3.54
N ILE A 56 -7.27 -1.79 -2.73
CA ILE A 56 -6.80 -3.09 -3.21
C ILE A 56 -7.85 -3.79 -4.08
N ALA A 57 -9.13 -3.67 -3.73
CA ALA A 57 -10.26 -4.26 -4.44
C ALA A 57 -10.46 -3.74 -5.87
N ALA A 58 -9.99 -2.52 -6.17
CA ALA A 58 -10.00 -1.95 -7.52
C ALA A 58 -8.72 -2.29 -8.33
N SER A 59 -7.78 -3.01 -7.70
CA SER A 59 -6.45 -3.32 -8.23
C SER A 59 -6.16 -4.83 -8.32
N ILE A 60 -7.17 -5.67 -8.06
CA ILE A 60 -7.24 -7.11 -8.36
C ILE A 60 -7.92 -7.29 -9.71
#